data_AF-X1VP53-F1
#
_entry.id   AF-X1VP53-F1
#
_cell.length_a   1.000
_cell.length_b   1.000
_cell.length_c   1.000
_cell.angle_alpha   90.00
_cell.angle_beta   90.00
_cell.angle_gamma   90.00
#
_symmetry.space_group_name_H-M   'P 1'
#
loop_
_entity.id
_entity.type
_entity.pdbx_description
1 polymer ?
#
loop_
_entity_poly.entity_id
_entity_poly.type
_entity_poly.pdbx_seq_one_letter_code
_entity_poly.pdbx_strand_id
1 'polypeptide(L)' 'MFCAADFDNDGKNDLVVGDTYGMNRYYKNMGSNDKPIFALPVEVAKHQSRGLVDAV' A
#
# COMPACT_ATOMS: atom_id res chain seq x y z
N MET A 1 -4.26 -5.90 -5.28
CA MET A 1 -3.14 -6.65 -4.63
C MET A 1 -2.89 -6.02 -3.28
N PHE A 2 -2.51 -6.77 -2.24
CA PHE A 2 -2.19 -6.21 -0.92
C PHE A 2 -0.99 -6.92 -0.30
N CYS A 3 -0.22 -6.20 0.52
CA CYS A 3 0.85 -6.76 1.35
C CYS A 3 0.81 -6.13 2.74
N ALA A 4 1.26 -6.89 3.75
CA ALA A 4 1.39 -6.42 5.12
C ALA A 4 2.80 -6.72 5.64
N ALA A 5 3.47 -5.69 6.15
CA ALA A 5 4.83 -5.76 6.68
C ALA A 5 5.09 -4.53 7.54
N ASP A 6 6.12 -4.58 8.37
CA ASP A 6 6.64 -3.43 9.10
C ASP A 6 7.44 -2.53 8.14
N PHE A 7 6.79 -1.49 7.60
CA PHE A 7 7.37 -0.65 6.55
C PHE A 7 8.10 0.56 7.11
N ASP A 8 7.71 1.04 8.30
CA ASP A 8 8.37 2.17 8.98
C ASP A 8 9.28 1.74 10.14
N ASN A 9 9.43 0.43 10.35
CA ASN A 9 10.32 -0.18 11.33
C ASN A 9 9.94 0.20 12.78
N ASP A 10 8.63 0.33 13.05
CA ASP A 10 8.07 0.61 14.38
C ASP A 10 7.67 -0.67 15.14
N GLY A 11 7.90 -1.84 14.55
CA GLY A 11 7.58 -3.15 15.10
C GLY A 11 6.13 -3.58 14.87
N LYS A 12 5.35 -2.79 14.11
CA LYS A 12 3.96 -3.10 13.77
C LYS A 12 3.82 -3.36 12.28
N ASN A 13 3.00 -4.33 11.95
CA ASN A 13 2.66 -4.60 10.56
C ASN A 13 1.71 -3.52 10.06
N ASP A 14 2.17 -2.76 9.07
CA ASP A 14 1.37 -1.85 8.27
C ASP A 14 0.74 -2.58 7.08
N LEU A 15 -0.16 -1.89 6.38
CA LEU A 15 -0.87 -2.44 5.22
C LEU A 15 -0.64 -1.57 3.98
N VAL A 16 -0.31 -2.20 2.86
CA VAL A 16 -0.28 -1.56 1.55
C VAL A 16 -1.29 -2.24 0.63
N VAL A 17 -2.13 -1.44 -0.01
CA VAL A 17 -3.17 -1.89 -0.94
C VAL A 17 -2.99 -1.20 -2.29
N GLY A 18 -2.76 -2.01 -3.32
CA GLY A 18 -2.77 -1.57 -4.71
C GLY A 18 -4.14 -1.76 -5.34
N ASP A 19 -4.66 -0.69 -5.95
CA ASP A 19 -5.91 -0.71 -6.71
C ASP A 19 -5.71 -0.98 -8.21
N THR A 20 -6.80 -1.32 -8.90
CA THR A 20 -6.81 -1.66 -10.33
C THR A 20 -6.44 -0.46 -11.22
N TYR A 21 -6.43 0.76 -10.67
CA TYR A 21 -6.05 1.99 -11.37
C TYR A 21 -4.57 2.33 -11.22
N GLY A 22 -3.78 1.43 -10.63
CA GLY A 22 -2.34 1.59 -10.45
C GLY A 22 -1.97 2.44 -9.25
N MET A 23 -2.90 2.69 -8.33
CA MET A 23 -2.66 3.47 -7.13
C MET A 23 -2.36 2.57 -5.94
N ASN A 24 -1.17 2.73 -5.36
CA ASN A 24 -0.79 2.06 -4.12
C ASN A 24 -1.06 3.01 -2.94
N ARG A 25 -1.85 2.54 -1.98
CA ARG A 25 -2.19 3.22 -0.74
C ARG A 25 -1.53 2.52 0.43
N TYR A 26 -0.85 3.29 1.27
CA TYR A 26 -0.23 2.86 2.51
C TYR A 26 -1.11 3.23 3.70
N TYR A 27 -1.28 2.29 4.62
CA TYR A 27 -2.08 2.40 5.83
C TYR A 27 -1.20 2.05 7.03
N LYS A 28 -0.80 3.08 7.79
CA LYS A 28 -0.02 2.89 9.01
C LYS A 28 -0.85 2.22 10.10
N ASN A 29 -0.29 1.22 10.78
CA ASN A 29 -0.91 0.62 11.96
C ASN A 29 -0.61 1.44 13.22
N MET A 30 -1.62 2.16 13.71
CA MET A 30 -1.55 2.94 14.95
C MET A 30 -1.86 2.10 16.21
N GLY A 31 -2.34 0.87 16.04
CA GLY A 31 -2.71 -0.06 17.11
C GLY A 31 -1.56 -0.98 17.51
N SER A 32 -1.86 -2.28 17.63
CA SER A 32 -0.88 -3.36 17.82
C SER A 32 -0.99 -4.40 16.70
N ASN A 33 -0.09 -5.38 16.68
CA ASN A 33 -0.17 -6.50 15.74
C ASN A 33 -1.42 -7.38 15.99
N ASP A 34 -1.82 -7.57 17.24
CA ASP A 34 -3.01 -8.35 17.60
C ASP A 34 -4.33 -7.58 17.39
N LYS A 35 -4.26 -6.24 17.45
CA LYS A 35 -5.41 -5.33 17.29
C LYS A 35 -5.00 -4.14 16.42
N PRO A 36 -4.90 -4.33 15.10
CA PRO A 36 -4.48 -3.27 14.20
C PRO A 36 -5.53 -2.17 14.11
N ILE A 37 -5.08 -0.91 14.09
CA ILE A 37 -5.91 0.27 13.88
C ILE A 37 -5.26 1.10 12.78
N PHE A 38 -5.83 1.06 11.58
CA PHE A 38 -5.22 1.72 10.43
C PHE A 38 -5.59 3.20 10.34
N ALA A 39 -4.59 4.05 10.08
CA ALA A 39 -4.78 5.45 9.77
C ALA A 39 -5.40 5.66 8.38
N LEU A 40 -5.75 6.91 8.06
CA LEU A 40 -6.15 7.27 6.70
C LEU A 40 -5.03 6.94 5.69
N PRO A 41 -5.39 6.50 4.48
CA PRO A 41 -4.40 6.10 3.49
C PRO A 41 -3.53 7.27 3.04
N VAL A 42 -2.24 6.98 2.89
CA VAL A 42 -1.30 7.84 2.18
C VAL A 42 -1.03 7.23 0.81
N GLU A 43 -1.13 8.02 -0.25
CA GLU A 43 -0.76 7.56 -1.59
C GLU A 43 0.76 7.50 -1.70
N VAL A 44 1.29 6.29 -1.90
CA VAL A 44 2.75 6.04 -1.92
C VAL A 44 3.30 5.94 -3.33
N ALA A 45 2.51 5.46 -4.29
CA ALA A 45 2.92 5.42 -5.69
C ALA A 45 1.73 5.34 -6.64
N LYS A 46 1.82 6.08 -7.75
CA LYS A 46 0.98 5.92 -8.93
C LYS A 46 1.78 5.19 -10.00
N HIS A 47 1.44 3.94 -10.27
CA HIS A 47 2.00 3.19 -11.38
C HIS A 47 1.25 3.56 -12.67
N GLN A 48 1.71 4.59 -13.39
CA GLN A 48 1.27 4.86 -14.77
C GLN A 48 2.00 3.93 -15.74
N SER A 49 1.51 2.70 -15.87
CA SER A 49 1.77 1.90 -17.07
C SER A 49 0.80 0.73 -17.13
N ARG A 50 -0.44 1.01 -17.54
CA ARG A 50 -1.01 0.13 -18.56
C ARG A 50 -0.14 0.42 -19.77
N GLY A 51 0.79 -0.50 -20.07
CA GLY A 51 1.64 -0.37 -21.24
C GLY A 51 0.76 0.08 -22.42
N LEU A 52 1.11 1.22 -23.00
CA LEU A 52 0.93 1.34 -24.43
C LEU A 52 1.55 0.06 -24.97
N VAL A 53 0.72 -0.81 -25.52
CA VAL A 53 1.23 -1.77 -26.48
C VAL A 53 1.79 -0.87 -27.57
N ASP A 54 3.10 -0.64 -27.56
CA ASP A 54 3.79 -0.11 -28.72
C ASP A 54 3.58 -1.18 -29.79
N ALA A 55 2.50 -1.00 -30.54
CA ALA A 55 2.20 -1.78 -31.73
C ALA A 55 3.31 -1.43 -32.72
N VAL A 56 4.34 -2.26 -32.74
CA VAL A 56 5.28 -2.38 -33.87
C VAL A 56 4.81 -3.51 -34.78
#